data_AF-A0A2S5V5B2-F1
#
_entry.id   AF-A0A2S5V5B2-F1
#
_cell.length_a   1.000
_cell.length_b   1.000
_cell.length_c   1.000
_cell.angle_alpha   90.00
_cell.angle_beta   90.00
_cell.angle_gamma   90.00
#
_symmetry.space_group_name_H-M   'P 1'
#
loop_
_entity.id
_entity.type
_entity.pdbx_description
1 polymer ?
#
loop_
_entity_poly.entity_id
_entity_poly.type
_entity_poly.pdbx_seq_one_letter_code
_entity_poly.pdbx_strand_id
1 'polypeptide(L)'
;MGLFAFASLGAILGLGDESTTPYPSVETAPVDTGAADLTEHIALYEQERTKIDELSSALEGNPVKPLVALFDWMEDQDAKMADPNLTVYSAESIAAQASTFRGDLEQSIIDAETRRTNASGSVSESIVDAAGNGFIDVQYDAATACGTHENADQGYQTVGCVKGGSPLIVHLLPDGERTEWHSTITTVHELAHVYQRADDVRYPDDDGGYRSLLAQGLFQGSEEVMADCYALTYLNEWTLSDGVQESGYGYICGDSERQAIRDWAAGMNAPIG
;
A
#
# COMPACT_ATOMS: atom_id res chain seq x y z
N MET A 1 -7.95 -16.05 10.83
CA MET A 1 -8.90 -17.13 11.17
C MET A 1 -9.79 -16.66 12.33
N GLY A 2 -10.98 -16.15 12.04
CA GLY A 2 -11.96 -15.74 13.06
C GLY A 2 -13.19 -16.63 12.99
N LEU A 3 -13.51 -17.34 14.07
CA LEU A 3 -14.75 -18.10 14.24
C LEU A 3 -15.84 -17.18 14.82
N PHE A 4 -16.98 -17.10 14.14
CA PHE A 4 -18.22 -16.61 14.75
C PHE A 4 -19.11 -17.81 15.13
N ALA A 5 -19.47 -17.86 16.42
CA ALA A 5 -20.33 -18.88 16.99
C ALA A 5 -21.80 -18.45 16.87
N PHE A 6 -22.64 -19.32 16.28
CA PHE A 6 -24.10 -19.20 16.27
C PHE A 6 -24.68 -19.68 17.60
N ALA A 7 -25.48 -18.84 18.25
CA ALA A 7 -26.33 -19.25 19.36
C ALA A 7 -27.74 -19.59 18.89
N SER A 8 -28.27 -20.64 19.50
CA SER A 8 -29.34 -21.53 19.08
C SER A 8 -30.77 -21.08 19.43
N LEU A 9 -31.71 -21.74 18.74
CA LEU A 9 -33.16 -21.76 18.91
C LEU A 9 -33.65 -21.85 20.38
N GLY A 10 -34.76 -21.16 20.65
CA GLY A 10 -35.69 -21.47 21.74
C GLY A 10 -37.12 -21.55 21.21
N ALA A 11 -37.66 -22.77 21.13
CA ALA A 11 -39.07 -23.04 20.84
C ALA A 11 -39.90 -22.92 22.13
N ILE A 12 -41.07 -22.29 22.06
CA ILE A 12 -42.12 -22.41 23.07
C ILE A 12 -43.43 -22.80 22.37
N LEU A 13 -43.90 -24.01 22.68
CA LEU A 13 -45.22 -24.54 22.32
C LEU A 13 -46.29 -23.91 23.22
N GLY A 14 -47.40 -23.48 22.62
CA GLY A 14 -48.64 -23.12 23.30
C GLY A 14 -49.84 -23.54 22.45
N LEU A 15 -50.62 -24.50 22.97
CA LEU A 15 -51.87 -25.02 22.40
C LEU A 15 -53.08 -24.17 22.82
N GLY A 16 -54.06 -23.99 21.94
CA GLY A 16 -55.37 -23.39 22.27
C GLY A 16 -56.35 -23.26 21.09
N ASP A 17 -57.36 -24.13 21.12
CA ASP A 17 -58.56 -24.42 20.31
C ASP A 17 -59.31 -23.44 19.36
N GLU A 18 -59.93 -24.12 18.38
CA GLU A 18 -61.22 -23.96 17.66
C GLU A 18 -61.56 -22.79 16.70
N SER A 19 -61.81 -23.24 15.46
CA SER A 19 -62.90 -22.86 14.53
C SER A 19 -62.73 -21.60 13.67
N THR A 20 -62.53 -21.84 12.36
CA THR A 20 -63.37 -21.45 11.21
C THR A 20 -62.47 -21.49 9.99
N THR A 21 -62.71 -22.39 9.04
CA THR A 21 -61.98 -22.43 7.76
C THR A 21 -62.46 -21.33 6.82
N PRO A 22 -61.61 -20.37 6.40
CA PRO A 22 -61.80 -19.65 5.16
C PRO A 22 -60.96 -20.31 4.06
N TYR A 23 -61.48 -20.25 2.84
CA TYR A 23 -60.88 -20.70 1.58
C TYR A 23 -59.36 -20.49 1.51
N PRO A 24 -58.61 -21.39 0.84
CA PRO A 24 -57.21 -21.13 0.56
C PRO A 24 -57.15 -19.94 -0.39
N SER A 25 -56.83 -18.77 0.16
CA SER A 25 -56.27 -17.67 -0.61
C SER A 25 -55.07 -18.24 -1.34
N VAL A 26 -55.04 -18.05 -2.66
CA VAL A 26 -53.90 -18.38 -3.51
C VAL A 26 -52.70 -17.66 -2.91
N GLU A 27 -51.86 -18.40 -2.21
CA GLU A 27 -50.56 -17.93 -1.77
C GLU A 27 -49.78 -17.69 -3.06
N THR A 28 -49.63 -16.43 -3.43
CA THR A 28 -48.74 -16.01 -4.50
C THR A 28 -47.40 -16.67 -4.24
N ALA A 29 -46.93 -17.46 -5.21
CA ALA A 29 -45.62 -18.08 -5.16
C ALA A 29 -44.58 -17.03 -4.70
N PRO A 30 -43.61 -17.39 -3.84
CA PRO A 30 -42.55 -16.48 -3.47
C PRO A 30 -41.94 -15.92 -4.74
N VAL A 31 -41.98 -14.60 -4.88
CA VAL A 31 -41.30 -13.91 -5.97
C VAL A 31 -39.83 -14.26 -5.81
N ASP A 32 -39.23 -14.88 -6.81
CA ASP A 32 -37.80 -15.15 -6.84
C ASP A 32 -37.06 -13.80 -6.87
N THR A 33 -36.69 -13.30 -5.69
CA THR A 33 -35.99 -12.03 -5.53
C THR A 33 -34.51 -12.15 -5.90
N GLY A 34 -33.98 -13.36 -6.06
CA GLY A 34 -32.55 -13.59 -6.27
C GLY A 34 -32.00 -12.88 -7.51
N ALA A 35 -32.79 -12.75 -8.58
CA ALA A 35 -32.38 -12.00 -9.77
C ALA A 35 -32.40 -10.46 -9.55
N ALA A 36 -33.33 -9.95 -8.74
CA ALA A 36 -33.41 -8.54 -8.40
C ALA A 36 -32.29 -8.14 -7.43
N ASP A 37 -32.05 -8.96 -6.41
CA ASP A 37 -30.98 -8.79 -5.42
C ASP A 37 -29.59 -8.85 -6.09
N LEU A 38 -29.40 -9.77 -7.05
CA LEU A 38 -28.17 -9.84 -7.86
C LEU A 38 -27.94 -8.56 -8.67
N THR A 39 -28.98 -8.06 -9.34
CA THR A 39 -28.88 -6.85 -10.18
C THR A 39 -28.54 -5.63 -9.33
N GLU A 40 -29.11 -5.52 -8.12
CA GLU A 40 -28.81 -4.43 -7.19
C GLU A 40 -27.34 -4.44 -6.75
N HIS A 41 -26.78 -5.60 -6.40
CA HIS A 41 -25.37 -5.69 -6.00
C HIS A 41 -24.41 -5.40 -7.15
N ILE A 42 -24.73 -5.81 -8.37
CA ILE A 42 -23.95 -5.44 -9.57
C ILE A 42 -23.96 -3.92 -9.76
N ALA A 43 -25.14 -3.29 -9.71
CA ALA A 43 -25.25 -1.84 -9.86
C ALA A 43 -24.51 -1.07 -8.76
N LEU A 44 -24.54 -1.56 -7.51
CA LEU A 44 -23.76 -0.99 -6.42
C LEU A 44 -22.26 -1.11 -6.72
N TYR A 45 -21.78 -2.27 -7.14
CA TYR A 45 -20.37 -2.45 -7.50
C TYR A 45 -19.94 -1.51 -8.63
N GLU A 46 -20.72 -1.37 -9.69
CA GLU A 46 -20.42 -0.45 -10.80
C GLU A 46 -20.31 1.01 -10.32
N GLN A 47 -21.18 1.41 -9.39
CA GLN A 47 -21.11 2.74 -8.76
C GLN A 47 -19.82 2.92 -7.95
N GLU A 48 -19.49 1.95 -7.08
CA GLU A 48 -18.26 1.98 -6.27
C GLU A 48 -17.01 1.98 -7.17
N ARG A 49 -16.98 1.13 -8.20
CA ARG A 49 -15.89 1.03 -9.18
C ARG A 49 -15.65 2.34 -9.92
N THR A 50 -16.72 3.00 -10.36
CA THR A 50 -16.65 4.33 -10.99
C THR A 50 -16.04 5.36 -10.03
N LYS A 51 -16.46 5.33 -8.75
CA LYS A 51 -15.94 6.26 -7.76
C LYS A 51 -14.46 5.99 -7.44
N ILE A 52 -14.07 4.72 -7.36
CA ILE A 52 -12.67 4.31 -7.20
C ILE A 52 -11.80 4.83 -8.35
N ASP A 53 -12.26 4.76 -9.60
CA ASP A 53 -11.54 5.31 -10.76
C ASP A 53 -11.36 6.83 -10.64
N GLU A 54 -12.42 7.55 -10.27
CA GLU A 54 -12.35 9.00 -10.05
C GLU A 54 -11.31 9.36 -8.98
N LEU A 55 -11.32 8.66 -7.85
CA LEU A 55 -10.39 8.89 -6.75
C LEU A 55 -8.95 8.53 -7.13
N SER A 56 -8.76 7.44 -7.87
CA SER A 56 -7.45 6.99 -8.34
C SER A 56 -6.76 7.99 -9.25
N SER A 57 -7.52 8.91 -9.86
CA SER A 57 -6.93 10.02 -10.64
C SER A 57 -6.05 10.96 -9.80
N ALA A 58 -6.27 11.04 -8.47
CA ALA A 58 -5.44 11.82 -7.56
C ALA A 58 -4.02 11.23 -7.40
N LEU A 59 -3.82 9.98 -7.80
CA LEU A 59 -2.55 9.26 -7.77
C LEU A 59 -1.84 9.25 -9.13
N GLU A 60 -2.35 9.94 -10.15
CA GLU A 60 -1.67 9.97 -11.45
C GLU A 60 -0.28 10.60 -11.34
N GLY A 61 0.72 9.89 -11.88
CA GLY A 61 2.13 10.26 -11.77
C GLY A 61 2.74 10.06 -10.38
N ASN A 62 1.99 9.56 -9.39
CA ASN A 62 2.53 9.25 -8.07
C ASN A 62 3.26 7.89 -8.08
N PRO A 63 4.52 7.81 -7.61
CA PRO A 63 5.27 6.55 -7.61
C PRO A 63 4.69 5.46 -6.72
N VAL A 64 3.90 5.81 -5.69
CA VAL A 64 3.29 4.83 -4.79
C VAL A 64 1.86 4.45 -5.15
N LYS A 65 1.38 4.87 -6.33
CA LYS A 65 0.05 4.50 -6.86
C LYS A 65 -0.25 3.00 -6.75
N PRO A 66 0.67 2.06 -7.08
CA PRO A 66 0.41 0.62 -6.95
C PRO A 66 0.08 0.17 -5.53
N LEU A 67 0.65 0.81 -4.51
CA LEU A 67 0.43 0.48 -3.10
C LEU A 67 -0.90 1.01 -2.54
N VAL A 68 -1.47 2.03 -3.18
CA VAL A 68 -2.69 2.71 -2.71
C VAL A 68 -3.92 2.25 -3.49
N ALA A 69 -3.83 2.17 -4.82
CA ALA A 69 -4.97 1.92 -5.70
C ALA A 69 -5.24 0.44 -5.99
N LEU A 70 -4.31 -0.47 -5.64
CA LEU A 70 -4.46 -1.94 -5.73
C LEU A 70 -5.14 -2.44 -7.02
N PHE A 71 -4.66 -1.99 -8.19
CA PHE A 71 -5.33 -2.25 -9.47
C PHE A 71 -5.53 -3.73 -9.79
N ASP A 72 -4.57 -4.60 -9.50
CA ASP A 72 -4.69 -6.03 -9.76
C ASP A 72 -5.84 -6.67 -8.97
N TRP A 73 -6.04 -6.21 -7.72
CA TRP A 73 -7.19 -6.65 -6.92
C TRP A 73 -8.51 -6.17 -7.53
N MET A 74 -8.54 -4.95 -8.08
CA MET A 74 -9.70 -4.41 -8.76
C MET A 74 -10.02 -5.17 -10.04
N GLU A 75 -9.01 -5.49 -10.85
CA GLU A 75 -9.17 -6.29 -12.08
C GLU A 75 -9.71 -7.70 -11.78
N ASP A 76 -9.25 -8.33 -10.70
CA ASP A 76 -9.79 -9.61 -10.22
C ASP A 76 -11.27 -9.49 -9.80
N GLN A 77 -11.66 -8.39 -9.15
CA GLN A 77 -13.06 -8.16 -8.78
C GLN A 77 -13.93 -7.90 -10.03
N ASP A 78 -13.43 -7.15 -11.01
CA ASP A 78 -14.10 -6.91 -12.29
C ASP A 78 -14.33 -8.24 -13.03
N ALA A 79 -13.33 -9.13 -13.06
CA ALA A 79 -13.45 -10.44 -13.65
C ALA A 79 -14.49 -11.33 -12.95
N LYS A 80 -14.52 -11.31 -11.60
CA LYS A 80 -15.51 -12.05 -10.81
C LYS A 80 -16.93 -11.54 -11.03
N MET A 81 -17.12 -10.22 -11.10
CA MET A 81 -18.44 -9.63 -11.36
C MET A 81 -18.96 -9.90 -12.77
N ALA A 82 -18.07 -10.17 -13.72
CA ALA A 82 -18.43 -10.58 -15.07
C ALA A 82 -18.69 -12.09 -15.24
N ASP A 83 -18.50 -12.92 -14.19
CA ASP A 83 -18.69 -14.37 -14.28
C ASP A 83 -20.18 -14.71 -14.55
N PRO A 84 -20.51 -15.46 -15.62
CA PRO A 84 -21.89 -15.87 -15.89
C PRO A 84 -22.52 -16.77 -14.80
N ASN A 85 -21.71 -17.32 -13.90
CA ASN A 85 -22.14 -18.12 -12.75
C ASN A 85 -22.11 -17.32 -11.44
N LEU A 86 -22.00 -15.99 -11.49
CA LEU A 86 -22.02 -15.12 -10.32
C LEU A 86 -23.27 -15.37 -9.47
N THR A 87 -23.04 -15.59 -8.17
CA THR A 87 -24.12 -15.78 -7.19
C THR A 87 -24.45 -14.46 -6.50
N VAL A 88 -25.69 -14.32 -5.98
CA VAL A 88 -26.10 -13.16 -5.18
C VAL A 88 -25.12 -12.91 -4.03
N TYR A 89 -24.73 -13.96 -3.30
CA TYR A 89 -23.80 -13.86 -2.17
C TYR A 89 -22.42 -13.36 -2.60
N SER A 90 -21.91 -13.85 -3.73
CA SER A 90 -20.63 -13.38 -4.28
C SER A 90 -20.71 -11.91 -4.70
N ALA A 91 -21.80 -11.52 -5.38
CA ALA A 91 -22.01 -10.13 -5.79
C ALA A 91 -22.13 -9.19 -4.58
N GLU A 92 -22.91 -9.56 -3.57
CA GLU A 92 -23.02 -8.82 -2.31
C GLU A 92 -21.64 -8.62 -1.66
N SER A 93 -20.87 -9.72 -1.54
CA SER A 93 -19.55 -9.69 -0.92
C SER A 93 -18.55 -8.82 -1.69
N ILE A 94 -18.54 -8.87 -3.03
CA ILE A 94 -17.65 -8.05 -3.86
C ILE A 94 -18.06 -6.58 -3.80
N ALA A 95 -19.35 -6.27 -3.87
CA ALA A 95 -19.85 -4.89 -3.74
C ALA A 95 -19.50 -4.28 -2.37
N ALA A 96 -19.65 -5.05 -1.29
CA ALA A 96 -19.28 -4.61 0.06
C ALA A 96 -17.76 -4.37 0.21
N GLN A 97 -16.93 -5.22 -0.40
CA GLN A 97 -15.49 -5.02 -0.44
C GLN A 97 -15.10 -3.78 -1.23
N ALA A 98 -15.71 -3.55 -2.41
CA ALA A 98 -15.48 -2.35 -3.20
C ALA A 98 -15.87 -1.07 -2.45
N SER A 99 -17.00 -1.07 -1.73
CA SER A 99 -17.43 0.07 -0.91
C SER A 99 -16.48 0.36 0.26
N THR A 100 -15.93 -0.69 0.87
CA THR A 100 -14.89 -0.58 1.91
C THR A 100 -13.61 0.02 1.31
N PHE A 101 -13.14 -0.54 0.19
CA PHE A 101 -11.94 -0.06 -0.49
C PHE A 101 -12.07 1.40 -0.95
N ARG A 102 -13.21 1.79 -1.52
CA ARG A 102 -13.51 3.19 -1.85
C ARG A 102 -13.38 4.08 -0.60
N GLY A 103 -13.97 3.66 0.52
CA GLY A 103 -13.87 4.39 1.79
C GLY A 103 -12.44 4.57 2.27
N ASP A 104 -11.63 3.51 2.22
CA ASP A 104 -10.22 3.55 2.60
C ASP A 104 -9.39 4.43 1.66
N LEU A 105 -9.69 4.41 0.35
CA LEU A 105 -9.04 5.26 -0.65
C LEU A 105 -9.39 6.74 -0.46
N GLU A 106 -10.65 7.07 -0.20
CA GLU A 106 -11.07 8.44 0.15
C GLU A 106 -10.35 8.95 1.39
N GLN A 107 -10.28 8.12 2.44
CA GLN A 107 -9.57 8.49 3.66
C GLN A 107 -8.07 8.68 3.40
N SER A 108 -7.45 7.82 2.59
CA SER A 108 -6.04 7.93 2.21
C SER A 108 -5.74 9.24 1.47
N ILE A 109 -6.65 9.71 0.60
CA ILE A 109 -6.53 11.00 -0.08
C ILE A 109 -6.61 12.16 0.91
N ILE A 110 -7.57 12.13 1.84
CA ILE A 110 -7.74 13.16 2.89
C ILE A 110 -6.50 13.24 3.79
N ASP A 111 -5.99 12.08 4.20
CA ASP A 111 -4.79 11.99 5.03
C ASP A 111 -3.58 12.55 4.27
N ALA A 112 -3.43 12.21 2.98
CA ALA A 112 -2.36 12.72 2.15
C ALA A 112 -2.42 14.25 1.97
N GLU A 113 -3.60 14.83 1.79
CA GLU A 113 -3.78 16.29 1.73
C GLU A 113 -3.33 16.98 3.02
N THR A 114 -3.57 16.35 4.17
CA THR A 114 -3.13 16.87 5.47
C THR A 114 -1.62 16.78 5.64
N ARG A 115 -1.02 15.63 5.27
CA ARG A 115 0.42 15.37 5.44
C ARG A 115 1.29 16.32 4.63
N ARG A 116 0.95 16.61 3.36
CA ARG A 116 1.72 17.47 2.41
C ARG A 116 2.15 18.86 2.90
N THR A 117 1.71 19.27 4.08
CA THR A 117 1.99 20.57 4.66
C THR A 117 3.32 20.64 5.41
N ASN A 118 4.05 19.52 5.59
CA ASN A 118 5.25 19.43 6.42
C ASN A 118 5.03 20.08 7.80
N ALA A 119 4.11 19.50 8.56
CA ALA A 119 3.57 20.13 9.76
C ALA A 119 4.61 20.28 10.88
N SER A 120 5.60 19.38 10.97
CA SER A 120 6.69 19.51 11.95
C SER A 120 7.79 20.47 11.50
N GLY A 121 7.90 20.76 10.20
CA GLY A 121 8.97 21.57 9.62
C GLY A 121 10.33 20.86 9.57
N SER A 122 10.35 19.54 9.71
CA SER A 122 11.58 18.73 9.65
C SER A 122 12.02 18.50 8.20
N VAL A 123 13.30 18.16 8.02
CA VAL A 123 13.86 17.89 6.69
C VAL A 123 13.35 16.56 6.16
N SER A 124 13.34 15.53 7.02
CA SER A 124 12.86 14.21 6.64
C SER A 124 11.37 14.22 6.24
N GLU A 125 10.50 14.89 7.00
CA GLU A 125 9.07 15.03 6.65
C GLU A 125 8.90 15.77 5.31
N SER A 126 9.62 16.87 5.10
CA SER A 126 9.57 17.60 3.83
C SER A 126 9.90 16.74 2.62
N ILE A 127 10.90 15.86 2.75
CA ILE A 127 11.33 14.96 1.68
C ILE A 127 10.25 13.89 1.45
N VAL A 128 9.76 13.24 2.51
CA VAL A 128 8.72 12.20 2.43
C VAL A 128 7.42 12.74 1.83
N ASP A 129 6.96 13.90 2.29
CA ASP A 129 5.75 14.55 1.82
C ASP A 129 5.81 14.88 0.33
N ALA A 130 6.95 15.41 -0.13
CA ALA A 130 7.17 15.72 -1.54
C ALA A 130 7.27 14.44 -2.39
N ALA A 131 7.95 13.42 -1.87
CA ALA A 131 8.24 12.16 -2.54
C ALA A 131 6.99 11.31 -2.79
N GLY A 132 6.08 11.27 -1.81
CA GLY A 132 4.83 10.52 -1.86
C GLY A 132 3.61 11.37 -2.14
N ASN A 133 3.78 12.70 -2.27
CA ASN A 133 2.68 13.63 -2.36
C ASN A 133 1.69 13.48 -1.18
N GLY A 134 2.22 13.24 0.02
CA GLY A 134 1.48 12.95 1.26
C GLY A 134 0.98 11.52 1.45
N PHE A 135 1.04 10.66 0.43
CA PHE A 135 0.61 9.26 0.56
C PHE A 135 1.62 8.38 1.29
N ILE A 136 2.84 8.86 1.46
CA ILE A 136 3.85 8.25 2.33
C ILE A 136 3.85 9.03 3.64
N ASP A 137 3.78 8.30 4.75
CA ASP A 137 3.85 8.84 6.10
C ASP A 137 5.27 8.70 6.66
N VAL A 138 5.63 9.56 7.62
CA VAL A 138 6.89 9.46 8.35
C VAL A 138 6.61 9.32 9.85
N GLN A 139 7.28 8.38 10.49
CA GLN A 139 7.20 8.18 11.94
C GLN A 139 8.58 8.19 12.56
N TYR A 140 8.74 8.97 13.64
CA TYR A 140 10.01 9.12 14.34
C TYR A 140 10.17 8.11 15.47
N ASP A 141 10.02 6.83 15.16
CA ASP A 141 9.97 5.72 16.10
C ASP A 141 10.89 4.53 15.70
N ALA A 142 11.91 4.77 14.88
CA ALA A 142 12.81 3.71 14.41
C ALA A 142 13.42 2.85 15.54
N ALA A 143 13.66 3.42 16.72
CA ALA A 143 14.17 2.67 17.87
C ALA A 143 13.27 1.52 18.33
N THR A 144 11.96 1.62 18.10
CA THR A 144 10.98 0.56 18.41
C THR A 144 10.44 -0.13 17.17
N ALA A 145 10.36 0.59 16.06
CA ALA A 145 9.82 0.08 14.82
C ALA A 145 10.82 -0.77 14.05
N CYS A 146 12.09 -0.35 14.01
CA CYS A 146 13.12 -0.99 13.22
C CYS A 146 13.86 -2.05 14.04
N GLY A 147 14.22 -3.15 13.38
CA GLY A 147 14.98 -4.22 14.01
C GLY A 147 16.36 -3.73 14.45
N THR A 148 16.88 -4.30 15.53
CA THR A 148 18.26 -4.05 15.95
C THR A 148 19.23 -4.62 14.90
N HIS A 149 20.17 -3.81 14.46
CA HIS A 149 21.22 -4.23 13.53
C HIS A 149 22.04 -5.38 14.13
N GLU A 150 22.42 -6.37 13.31
CA GLU A 150 23.17 -7.55 13.75
C GLU A 150 24.55 -7.21 14.37
N ASN A 151 25.14 -6.08 13.96
CA ASN A 151 26.41 -5.58 14.46
C ASN A 151 26.24 -4.44 15.49
N ALA A 152 25.10 -4.37 16.20
CA ALA A 152 24.87 -3.33 17.21
C ALA A 152 25.94 -3.30 18.31
N ASP A 153 26.49 -4.46 18.70
CA ASP A 153 27.59 -4.56 19.67
C ASP A 153 28.90 -3.91 19.19
N GLN A 154 29.01 -3.63 17.89
CA GLN A 154 30.14 -2.95 17.25
C GLN A 154 29.87 -1.44 17.03
N GLY A 155 28.76 -0.92 17.57
CA GLY A 155 28.38 0.49 17.47
C GLY A 155 27.50 0.84 16.27
N TYR A 156 27.01 -0.15 15.52
CA TYR A 156 26.05 0.09 14.44
C TYR A 156 24.67 0.39 15.02
N GLN A 157 23.95 1.31 14.39
CA GLN A 157 22.60 1.68 14.79
C GLN A 157 21.68 1.67 13.56
N THR A 158 20.52 1.03 13.69
CA THR A 158 19.46 1.14 12.70
C THR A 158 18.81 2.52 12.84
N VAL A 159 18.95 3.35 11.81
CA VAL A 159 18.47 4.74 11.82
C VAL A 159 17.17 4.95 11.05
N GLY A 160 16.76 3.97 10.26
CA GLY A 160 15.54 3.96 9.48
C GLY A 160 15.12 2.56 9.07
N CYS A 161 13.85 2.41 8.68
CA CYS A 161 13.33 1.25 7.98
C CYS A 161 11.95 1.54 7.36
N VAL A 162 11.59 0.74 6.37
CA VAL A 162 10.19 0.58 5.94
C VAL A 162 9.78 -0.87 6.20
N LYS A 163 8.59 -1.07 6.78
CA LYS A 163 8.09 -2.41 7.12
C LYS A 163 7.28 -3.01 5.97
N GLY A 164 7.45 -4.31 5.72
CA GLY A 164 6.68 -5.02 4.68
C GLY A 164 5.16 -4.94 4.85
N GLY A 165 4.66 -4.99 6.09
CA GLY A 165 3.22 -4.87 6.38
C GLY A 165 2.68 -3.43 6.40
N SER A 166 3.54 -2.43 6.22
CA SER A 166 3.16 -1.01 6.22
C SER A 166 4.09 -0.24 5.27
N PRO A 167 4.00 -0.53 3.96
CA PRO A 167 4.98 -0.08 2.98
C PRO A 167 4.94 1.43 2.71
N LEU A 168 3.89 2.12 3.15
CA LEU A 168 3.69 3.56 3.01
C LEU A 168 4.12 4.35 4.27
N ILE A 169 4.83 3.72 5.20
CA ILE A 169 5.33 4.38 6.42
C ILE A 169 6.85 4.24 6.47
N VAL A 170 7.53 5.38 6.46
CA VAL A 170 8.98 5.50 6.65
C VAL A 170 9.25 5.75 8.13
N HIS A 171 9.83 4.76 8.81
CA HIS A 171 10.22 4.88 10.20
C HIS A 171 11.65 5.41 10.28
N LEU A 172 11.89 6.48 11.03
CA LEU A 172 13.20 7.14 11.16
C LEU A 172 13.52 7.40 12.63
N LEU A 173 14.81 7.54 12.94
CA LEU A 173 15.20 8.27 14.15
C LEU A 173 14.87 9.76 13.99
N PRO A 174 14.59 10.47 15.10
CA PRO A 174 14.35 11.91 15.05
C PRO A 174 15.49 12.67 14.38
N ASP A 175 15.16 13.68 13.56
CA ASP A 175 16.17 14.50 12.87
C ASP A 175 17.15 15.18 13.84
N GLY A 176 16.70 15.53 15.04
CA GLY A 176 17.56 16.12 16.08
C GLY A 176 18.63 15.18 16.67
N GLU A 177 18.55 13.88 16.38
CA GLU A 177 19.54 12.88 16.79
C GLU A 177 20.58 12.59 15.70
N ARG A 178 20.45 13.21 14.52
CA ARG A 178 21.29 12.99 13.35
C ARG A 178 21.77 14.33 12.78
N THR A 179 22.82 14.33 11.97
CA THR A 179 23.14 15.53 11.17
C THR A 179 22.12 15.67 10.05
N GLU A 180 21.90 16.89 9.54
CA GLU A 180 20.98 17.13 8.43
C GLU A 180 21.31 16.27 7.20
N TRP A 181 22.61 16.10 6.92
CA TRP A 181 23.08 15.22 5.85
C TRP A 181 22.65 13.76 6.10
N HIS A 182 22.83 13.24 7.33
CA HIS A 182 22.41 11.87 7.69
C HIS A 182 20.88 11.69 7.63
N SER A 183 20.13 12.69 8.11
CA SER A 183 18.66 12.68 8.01
C SER A 183 18.20 12.65 6.56
N THR A 184 18.83 13.46 5.69
CA THR A 184 18.51 13.53 4.27
C THR A 184 18.81 12.21 3.56
N ILE A 185 20.04 11.70 3.66
CA ILE A 185 20.45 10.50 2.93
C ILE A 185 19.68 9.27 3.38
N THR A 186 19.45 9.11 4.70
CA THR A 186 18.66 8.00 5.24
C THR A 186 17.22 8.09 4.73
N THR A 187 16.61 9.28 4.74
CA THR A 187 15.22 9.43 4.28
C THR A 187 15.06 9.02 2.82
N VAL A 188 16.00 9.44 1.96
CA VAL A 188 15.97 9.08 0.55
C VAL A 188 16.25 7.60 0.33
N HIS A 189 17.13 6.98 1.13
CA HIS A 189 17.33 5.53 1.15
C HIS A 189 16.03 4.78 1.47
N GLU A 190 15.36 5.16 2.56
CA GLU A 190 14.11 4.49 2.95
C GLU A 190 12.99 4.68 1.92
N LEU A 191 12.92 5.85 1.27
CA LEU A 191 11.99 6.07 0.17
C LEU A 191 12.26 5.13 -1.01
N ALA A 192 13.52 4.79 -1.31
CA ALA A 192 13.83 3.80 -2.33
C ALA A 192 13.18 2.45 -2.01
N HIS A 193 13.15 2.03 -0.75
CA HIS A 193 12.45 0.82 -0.32
C HIS A 193 10.93 0.91 -0.45
N VAL A 194 10.33 2.10 -0.31
CA VAL A 194 8.90 2.29 -0.62
C VAL A 194 8.66 2.06 -2.11
N TYR A 195 9.51 2.61 -2.96
CA TYR A 195 9.38 2.48 -4.41
C TYR A 195 9.67 1.06 -4.92
N GLN A 196 10.65 0.37 -4.35
CA GLN A 196 10.88 -1.05 -4.62
C GLN A 196 9.63 -1.88 -4.30
N ARG A 197 8.94 -1.61 -3.18
CA ARG A 197 7.68 -2.30 -2.87
C ARG A 197 6.55 -1.95 -3.82
N ALA A 198 6.45 -0.70 -4.26
CA ALA A 198 5.48 -0.31 -5.27
C ALA A 198 5.77 -1.01 -6.62
N ASP A 199 7.04 -1.22 -6.95
CA ASP A 199 7.48 -1.91 -8.15
C ASP A 199 7.20 -3.43 -8.06
N ASP A 200 7.38 -4.04 -6.88
CA ASP A 200 7.01 -5.44 -6.62
C ASP A 200 5.51 -5.69 -6.85
N VAL A 201 4.65 -4.75 -6.44
CA VAL A 201 3.21 -4.84 -6.72
C VAL A 201 2.90 -4.74 -8.21
N ARG A 202 3.70 -3.96 -8.97
CA ARG A 202 3.52 -3.82 -10.42
C ARG A 202 4.01 -5.05 -11.21
N TYR A 203 4.97 -5.79 -10.67
CA TYR A 203 5.59 -6.95 -11.32
C TYR A 203 5.64 -8.17 -10.38
N PRO A 204 4.50 -8.81 -10.10
CA PRO A 204 4.40 -9.88 -9.09
C PRO A 204 5.17 -11.17 -9.45
N ASP A 205 5.56 -11.36 -10.71
CA ASP A 205 6.27 -12.56 -11.20
C ASP A 205 7.79 -12.37 -11.32
N ASP A 206 8.37 -11.31 -10.74
CA ASP A 206 9.81 -10.97 -10.80
C ASP A 206 10.38 -10.72 -12.23
N ASP A 207 9.53 -10.72 -13.25
CA ASP A 207 9.91 -10.58 -14.67
C ASP A 207 10.22 -9.13 -15.09
N GLY A 208 10.15 -8.17 -14.17
CA GLY A 208 10.33 -6.74 -14.43
C GLY A 208 10.91 -5.97 -13.24
N GLY A 209 10.94 -4.65 -13.36
CA GLY A 209 11.29 -3.76 -12.26
C GLY A 209 12.74 -3.88 -11.75
N TYR A 210 12.96 -3.49 -10.50
CA TYR A 210 14.28 -3.48 -9.88
C TYR A 210 14.86 -4.87 -9.65
N ARG A 211 14.03 -5.89 -9.39
CA ARG A 211 14.48 -7.28 -9.20
C ARG A 211 15.25 -7.79 -10.41
N SER A 212 14.84 -7.39 -11.62
CA SER A 212 15.57 -7.71 -12.85
C SER A 212 16.98 -7.10 -12.89
N LEU A 213 17.18 -5.91 -12.31
CA LEU A 213 18.49 -5.25 -12.21
C LEU A 213 19.39 -6.01 -11.24
N LEU A 214 18.84 -6.42 -10.10
CA LEU A 214 19.55 -7.23 -9.10
C LEU A 214 19.94 -8.59 -9.66
N ALA A 215 19.05 -9.26 -10.40
CA ALA A 215 19.32 -10.54 -11.04
C ALA A 215 20.43 -10.48 -12.11
N GLN A 216 20.64 -9.30 -12.72
CA GLN A 216 21.75 -9.04 -13.64
C GLN A 216 23.09 -8.77 -12.93
N GLY A 217 23.09 -8.72 -11.59
CA GLY A 217 24.27 -8.46 -10.76
C GLY A 217 24.57 -6.99 -10.51
N LEU A 218 23.68 -6.07 -10.91
CA LEU A 218 23.78 -4.66 -10.50
C LEU A 218 23.54 -4.55 -8.99
N PHE A 219 24.14 -3.54 -8.36
CA PHE A 219 23.98 -3.26 -6.93
C PHE A 219 24.37 -4.46 -6.05
N GLN A 220 25.32 -5.28 -6.51
CA GLN A 220 25.72 -6.54 -5.87
C GLN A 220 24.55 -7.52 -5.66
N GLY A 221 23.43 -7.35 -6.37
CA GLY A 221 22.21 -8.13 -6.18
C GLY A 221 21.45 -7.82 -4.88
N SER A 222 21.70 -6.68 -4.23
CA SER A 222 21.08 -6.30 -2.96
C SER A 222 20.14 -5.10 -3.08
N GLU A 223 18.93 -5.22 -2.51
CA GLU A 223 17.92 -4.15 -2.45
C GLU A 223 18.42 -2.95 -1.62
N GLU A 224 19.17 -3.21 -0.55
CA GLU A 224 19.79 -2.22 0.33
C GLU A 224 20.88 -1.42 -0.40
N VAL A 225 21.74 -2.11 -1.16
CA VAL A 225 22.79 -1.47 -1.96
C VAL A 225 22.19 -0.64 -3.09
N MET A 226 21.07 -1.09 -3.66
CA MET A 226 20.32 -0.30 -4.62
C MET A 226 19.69 0.94 -3.97
N ALA A 227 19.19 0.84 -2.74
CA ALA A 227 18.63 1.98 -1.99
C ALA A 227 19.71 3.03 -1.66
N ASP A 228 20.91 2.59 -1.24
CA ASP A 228 22.09 3.46 -1.11
C ASP A 228 22.39 4.16 -2.44
N CYS A 229 22.33 3.40 -3.53
CA CYS A 229 22.57 3.92 -4.88
C CYS A 229 21.57 4.98 -5.30
N TYR A 230 20.30 4.75 -4.96
CA TYR A 230 19.23 5.70 -5.20
C TYR A 230 19.48 6.99 -4.45
N ALA A 231 19.81 6.92 -3.16
CA ALA A 231 20.12 8.09 -2.34
C ALA A 231 21.31 8.90 -2.87
N LEU A 232 22.40 8.23 -3.22
CA LEU A 232 23.59 8.86 -3.83
C LEU A 232 23.26 9.50 -5.19
N THR A 233 22.44 8.84 -6.01
CA THR A 233 22.04 9.36 -7.33
C THR A 233 21.13 10.57 -7.19
N TYR A 234 20.16 10.51 -6.29
CA TYR A 234 19.20 11.58 -5.99
C TYR A 234 19.91 12.84 -5.47
N LEU A 235 20.84 12.68 -4.53
CA LEU A 235 21.57 13.79 -3.93
C LEU A 235 22.77 14.25 -4.78
N ASN A 236 23.06 13.52 -5.87
CA ASN A 236 24.27 13.69 -6.68
C ASN A 236 25.58 13.62 -5.85
N GLU A 237 25.59 12.75 -4.83
CA GLU A 237 26.70 12.51 -3.91
C GLU A 237 27.45 11.24 -4.27
N TRP A 238 28.76 11.16 -4.04
CA TRP A 238 29.58 9.98 -4.38
C TRP A 238 29.98 9.11 -3.19
N THR A 239 29.58 9.49 -1.98
CA THR A 239 29.99 8.82 -0.74
C THR A 239 28.82 8.80 0.22
N LEU A 240 28.69 7.69 0.96
CA LEU A 240 27.75 7.55 2.08
C LEU A 240 28.38 8.05 3.40
N SER A 241 29.37 8.93 3.33
CA SER A 241 30.02 9.49 4.51
C SER A 241 30.13 11.00 4.42
N ASP A 242 29.86 11.68 5.53
CA ASP A 242 30.12 13.11 5.72
C ASP A 242 31.58 13.40 6.17
N GLY A 243 32.43 12.38 6.18
CA GLY A 243 33.82 12.44 6.65
C GLY A 243 33.99 12.22 8.16
N VAL A 244 32.88 12.05 8.90
CA VAL A 244 32.88 11.74 10.34
C VAL A 244 32.15 10.43 10.62
N GLN A 245 30.98 10.25 10.02
CA GLN A 245 30.14 9.06 10.12
C GLN A 245 29.89 8.48 8.74
N GLU A 246 29.54 7.19 8.71
CA GLU A 246 29.16 6.46 7.51
C GLU A 246 27.70 6.01 7.67
N SER A 247 26.92 6.17 6.61
CA SER A 247 25.55 5.67 6.47
C SER A 247 25.51 4.50 5.49
N GLY A 248 24.47 3.68 5.57
CA GLY A 248 24.24 2.61 4.59
C GLY A 248 25.28 1.50 4.64
N TYR A 249 25.46 0.83 3.51
CA TYR A 249 26.25 -0.40 3.38
C TYR A 249 27.59 -0.21 2.65
N GLY A 250 28.06 1.04 2.57
CA GLY A 250 29.40 1.39 2.10
C GLY A 250 29.65 1.16 0.61
N TYR A 251 28.60 0.89 -0.19
CA TYR A 251 28.73 0.70 -1.63
C TYR A 251 28.59 2.03 -2.39
N ILE A 252 29.52 2.29 -3.31
CA ILE A 252 29.49 3.46 -4.18
C ILE A 252 29.19 3.00 -5.60
N CYS A 253 28.06 3.47 -6.13
CA CYS A 253 27.64 3.13 -7.47
C CYS A 253 28.48 3.76 -8.56
N GLY A 254 28.79 2.96 -9.58
CA GLY A 254 29.38 3.45 -10.82
C GLY A 254 28.38 4.20 -11.70
N ASP A 255 28.88 4.83 -12.77
CA ASP A 255 28.04 5.58 -13.72
C ASP A 255 26.91 4.74 -14.33
N SER A 256 27.19 3.46 -14.65
CA SER A 256 26.19 2.54 -15.21
C SER A 256 25.05 2.24 -14.25
N GLU A 257 25.36 2.05 -12.97
CA GLU A 257 24.36 1.79 -11.92
C GLU A 257 23.53 3.03 -11.63
N ARG A 258 24.14 4.21 -11.61
CA ARG A 258 23.40 5.47 -11.51
C ARG A 258 22.47 5.68 -12.70
N GLN A 259 22.89 5.32 -13.92
CA GLN A 259 22.01 5.39 -15.07
C GLN A 259 20.83 4.42 -14.94
N ALA A 260 21.09 3.19 -14.49
CA ALA A 260 20.04 2.21 -14.21
C ALA A 260 19.04 2.71 -13.15
N ILE A 261 19.52 3.38 -12.09
CA ILE A 261 18.66 4.04 -11.10
C ILE A 261 17.76 5.10 -11.76
N ARG A 262 18.31 5.96 -12.63
CA ARG A 262 17.52 7.01 -13.30
C ARG A 262 16.44 6.40 -14.20
N ASP A 263 16.80 5.37 -14.95
CA ASP A 263 15.87 4.70 -15.87
C ASP A 263 14.75 3.99 -15.08
N TRP A 264 15.10 3.31 -13.99
CA TRP A 264 14.14 2.68 -13.08
C TRP A 264 13.21 3.70 -12.41
N ALA A 265 13.79 4.76 -11.82
CA ALA A 265 13.02 5.81 -11.16
C ALA A 265 12.05 6.51 -12.12
N ALA A 266 12.49 6.81 -13.35
CA ALA A 266 11.63 7.35 -14.39
C ALA A 266 10.47 6.39 -14.74
N GLY A 267 10.72 5.08 -14.81
CA GLY A 267 9.68 4.07 -15.04
C GLY A 267 8.63 4.00 -13.92
N MET A 268 9.01 4.38 -12.70
CA MET A 268 8.15 4.43 -11.53
C MET A 268 7.55 5.83 -11.27
N ASN A 269 7.97 6.87 -12.00
CA ASN A 269 7.76 8.27 -11.61
C ASN A 269 8.31 8.61 -10.21
N ALA A 270 9.33 7.88 -9.77
CA ALA A 270 10.03 8.19 -8.52
C ALA A 270 10.93 9.44 -8.72
N PRO A 271 10.94 10.39 -7.79
CA PRO A 271 11.72 11.62 -7.93
C PRO A 271 13.23 11.37 -7.96
N ILE A 272 13.95 11.98 -8.90
CA ILE A 272 15.41 12.10 -8.88
C ILE A 272 15.73 13.60 -8.82
N GLY A 273 16.63 13.99 -7.92
CA GLY A 273 17.06 15.38 -7.73
C GLY A 273 17.76 16.01 -8.93
#